data_AF-A0A9P6FUJ3-F1
#
_entry.id   AF-A0A9P6FUJ3-F1
#
_cell.length_a   1.000
_cell.length_b   1.000
_cell.length_c   1.000
_cell.angle_alpha   90.00
_cell.angle_beta   90.00
_cell.angle_gamma   90.00
#
_symmetry.space_group_name_H-M   'P 1'
#
loop_
_entity.id
_entity.type
_entity.pdbx_description
1 polymer ?
#
loop_
_entity_poly.entity_id
_entity_poly.type
_entity_poly.pdbx_seq_one_letter_code
_entity_poly.pdbx_strand_id
1 'polypeptide(L)' 'MLLIAGDKPAALNYSEMACKKAKEPKELYLMKDATHVDLYDYRVPDVPPKLIEFYRMSI' A
#
# COMPACT_ATOMS: atom_id res chain seq x y z
N MET A 1 -7.83 -5.25 -5.44
CA MET A 1 -7.39 -3.87 -5.13
C MET A 1 -6.22 -3.92 -4.19
N LEU A 2 -5.10 -3.29 -4.54
CA LEU A 2 -3.94 -3.15 -3.67
C LEU A 2 -3.82 -1.70 -3.20
N LEU A 3 -3.65 -1.51 -1.90
CA LEU A 3 -3.29 -0.23 -1.28
C LEU A 3 -1.92 -0.38 -0.63
N ILE A 4 -1.06 0.63 -0.80
CA ILE A 4 0.27 0.69 -0.18
C ILE A 4 0.31 1.95 0.68
N ALA A 5 0.67 1.81 1.96
CA ALA A 5 0.74 2.92 2.89
C ALA A 5 1.94 2.78 3.83
N GLY A 6 2.45 3.90 4.33
CA GLY A 6 3.37 3.90 5.47
C GLY A 6 2.64 3.60 6.77
N ASP A 7 3.34 3.02 7.74
CA ASP A 7 2.80 2.69 9.06
C ASP A 7 2.76 3.88 10.04
N LYS A 8 3.41 5.00 9.70
CA LYS A 8 3.39 6.21 10.52
C LYS A 8 2.07 6.97 10.34
N PRO A 9 1.51 7.54 11.43
CA PRO A 9 0.24 8.25 11.40
C PRO A 9 0.36 9.56 10.63
N ALA A 10 -0.34 9.63 9.49
CA ALA A 10 -0.62 10.86 8.74
C ALA A 10 -1.78 10.63 7.76
N ALA A 11 -1.82 9.46 7.10
CA ALA A 11 -2.86 9.10 6.15
C ALA A 11 -3.29 7.62 6.18
N LEU A 12 -2.71 6.79 7.07
CA LEU A 12 -2.98 5.35 7.17
C LEU A 12 -4.49 5.03 7.29
N ASN A 13 -5.20 5.82 8.10
CA ASN A 13 -6.62 5.66 8.41
C ASN A 13 -7.49 5.64 7.14
N TYR A 14 -7.13 6.46 6.13
CA TYR A 14 -7.85 6.52 4.86
C TYR A 14 -7.69 5.22 4.07
N SER A 15 -6.48 4.68 4.04
CA SER A 15 -6.18 3.40 3.38
C SER A 15 -6.87 2.24 4.08
N GLU A 16 -6.91 2.21 5.41
CA GLU A 16 -7.65 1.21 6.18
C GLU A 16 -9.16 1.26 5.88
N MET A 17 -9.74 2.47 5.89
CA MET A 17 -11.16 2.67 5.58
C MET A 17 -11.49 2.25 4.14
N ALA A 18 -10.65 2.59 3.17
CA ALA A 18 -10.82 2.20 1.78
C ALA A 18 -10.72 0.68 1.60
N CYS A 19 -9.71 0.06 2.22
CA CYS A 19 -9.55 -1.40 2.19
C CYS A 19 -10.77 -2.10 2.81
N LYS A 20 -11.24 -1.64 3.98
CA LYS A 20 -12.41 -2.22 4.65
C LYS A 20 -13.66 -2.21 3.76
N LYS A 21 -13.87 -1.15 2.97
CA LYS A 21 -15.02 -1.00 2.07
C LYS A 21 -14.91 -1.75 0.74
N ALA A 22 -13.71 -2.12 0.31
CA ALA A 22 -13.51 -2.81 -0.96
C ALA A 22 -13.99 -4.27 -0.93
N LYS A 23 -14.32 -4.82 -2.10
CA LYS A 23 -14.60 -6.25 -2.29
C LYS A 23 -13.28 -7.02 -2.53
N GLU A 24 -13.30 -8.32 -2.26
CA GLU A 24 -12.18 -9.21 -2.59
C GLU A 24 -12.01 -9.38 -4.12
N PRO A 25 -10.77 -9.62 -4.61
CA PRO A 25 -9.52 -9.67 -3.84
C PRO A 25 -9.01 -8.27 -3.44
N LYS A 26 -8.58 -8.08 -2.20
CA LYS A 26 -8.00 -6.83 -1.71
C LYS A 26 -6.83 -7.02 -0.73
N GLU A 27 -5.92 -6.06 -0.72
CA GLU A 27 -4.74 -6.05 0.15
C GLU A 27 -4.39 -4.61 0.57
N LEU A 28 -4.02 -4.45 1.85
CA LEU A 28 -3.36 -3.25 2.37
C LEU A 28 -1.94 -3.63 2.81
N TYR A 29 -0.95 -3.20 2.06
CA TYR A 29 0.47 -3.45 2.33
C TYR A 29 1.06 -2.26 3.10
N LEU A 30 1.58 -2.52 4.30
CA LEU A 30 2.17 -1.50 5.16
C LEU A 30 3.70 -1.50 5.05
N MET A 31 4.25 -0.37 4.64
CA MET A 31 5.69 -0.13 4.65
C MET A 31 6.12 0.30 6.04
N LYS A 32 6.87 -0.60 6.70
CA LYS A 32 7.40 -0.36 8.03
C LYS A 32 8.27 0.91 8.07
N ASP A 33 8.12 1.68 9.15
CA ASP A 33 8.85 2.91 9.45
C ASP A 33 8.72 4.03 8.40
N ALA A 34 7.68 4.01 7.56
CA ALA A 34 7.48 4.97 6.46
C ALA A 34 6.41 6.02 6.79
N THR A 35 6.67 7.27 6.42
CA THR A 35 5.66 8.34 6.39
C THR A 35 4.88 8.34 5.08
N HIS A 36 3.82 9.16 5.00
CA HIS A 36 3.10 9.40 3.75
C HIS A 36 4.01 10.02 2.67
N VAL A 37 4.93 10.92 3.06
CA VAL A 37 5.80 11.62 2.13
C VAL A 37 6.91 10.71 1.62
N ASP A 38 7.42 9.80 2.46
CA ASP A 38 8.48 8.86 2.06
C ASP A 38 8.07 7.99 0.86
N LEU A 39 6.76 7.78 0.64
CA LEU A 39 6.23 7.03 -0.51
C LEU A 39 6.39 7.75 -1.86
N TYR A 40 6.65 9.06 -1.85
CA TYR A 40 6.80 9.85 -3.08
C TYR A 40 8.21 9.77 -3.66
N ASP A 41 9.23 9.55 -2.82
CA ASP A 41 10.64 9.53 -3.22
C ASP A 41 11.44 8.38 -2.57
N TYR A 42 11.56 8.37 -1.25
CA TYR A 42 12.50 7.54 -0.50
C TYR A 42 12.18 6.04 -0.57
N ARG A 43 10.89 5.70 -0.62
CA ARG A 43 10.39 4.32 -0.64
C ARG A 43 9.90 3.88 -2.02
N VAL A 44 10.00 4.75 -3.04
CA VAL A 44 9.62 4.40 -4.42
C VAL A 44 10.29 3.11 -4.91
N PRO A 45 11.59 2.84 -4.62
CA PRO A 45 12.22 1.60 -5.05
C PRO A 45 11.58 0.31 -4.47
N ASP A 46 10.89 0.41 -3.33
CA ASP A 46 10.26 -0.72 -2.65
C ASP A 46 8.87 -1.07 -3.21
N VAL A 47 8.24 -0.14 -3.93
CA VAL A 47 6.86 -0.28 -4.44
C VAL A 47 6.77 -1.27 -5.63
N PRO A 48 7.62 -1.21 -6.67
CA PRO A 48 7.49 -2.05 -7.86
C PRO A 48 7.46 -3.56 -7.59
N PRO A 49 8.31 -4.14 -6.72
CA PRO A 49 8.25 -5.57 -6.42
C PRO A 49 6.85 -6.03 -5.95
N LYS A 50 6.21 -5.25 -5.08
CA LYS A 50 4.88 -5.57 -4.54
C LYS A 50 3.78 -5.43 -5.60
N LEU A 51 3.87 -4.42 -6.46
CA LEU A 51 2.94 -4.26 -7.59
C LEU A 51 3.04 -5.46 -8.53
N ILE A 52 4.28 -5.89 -8.85
CA ILE A 52 4.52 -7.04 -9.73
C ILE A 52 3.94 -8.31 -9.11
N GLU A 53 4.19 -8.57 -7.82
CA GLU A 53 3.62 -9.71 -7.09
C GLU A 53 2.09 -9.74 -7.19
N PHE A 54 1.44 -8.64 -6.81
CA PHE A 54 -0.02 -8.57 -6.76
C PHE A 54 -0.69 -8.73 -8.12
N TYR A 55 -0.18 -8.05 -9.15
CA TYR A 55 -0.80 -8.05 -10.47
C TYR A 55 -0.41 -9.25 -11.33
N ARG A 56 0.75 -9.89 -11.12
CA ARG A 56 1.06 -11.17 -11.78
C ARG A 56 0.21 -12.33 -11.29
N MET A 57 -0.20 -12.31 -10.02
CA MET A 57 -1.13 -13.31 -9.46
C MET A 57 -2.59 -13.09 -9.90
N SER A 58 -2.89 -11.95 -10.54
CA SER A 58 -4.25 -11.56 -10.94
C SER A 58 -4.51 -11.74 -12.45
N ILE A 59 -3.60 -12.39 -13.18
CA ILE A 59 -3.74 -12.76 -14.61
C ILE A 59 -4.03 -14.25 -14.70
#